data_AF-A0A1M5XEI6-F1
#
_entry.id   AF-A0A1M5XEI6-F1
#
_cell.length_a   1.000
_cell.length_b   1.000
_cell.length_c   1.000
_cell.angle_alpha   90.00
_cell.angle_beta   90.00
_cell.angle_gamma   90.00
#
_symmetry.space_group_name_H-M   'P 1'
#
loop_
_entity.id
_entity.type
_entity.pdbx_description
1 polymer ?
#
loop_
_entity_poly.entity_id
_entity_poly.type
_entity_poly.pdbx_seq_one_letter_code
_entity_poly.pdbx_strand_id
1 'polypeptide(L)'
;MISEEKAIQLAMEKLQNEGIEYIEGTAKTIYRKRKLPVGAENEGWVVSCDLNVSPSMEPNMIIVYISDPEGNIYTTIDVIGY
;
A
#
# COMPACT_ATOMS: atom_id res chain seq x y z
N MET A 1 17.89 2.27 -1.23
CA MET A 1 16.78 3.24 -1.31
C MET A 1 15.91 2.88 -2.49
N ILE A 2 14.69 2.46 -2.21
CA ILE A 2 13.60 2.19 -3.12
C ILE A 2 13.05 3.54 -3.56
N SER A 3 12.91 3.73 -4.87
CA SER A 3 12.26 4.91 -5.43
C SER A 3 10.74 4.81 -5.30
N GLU A 4 10.05 5.96 -5.36
CA GLU A 4 8.58 6.01 -5.34
C GLU A 4 7.97 5.08 -6.40
N GLU A 5 8.43 5.20 -7.65
CA GLU A 5 7.95 4.39 -8.78
C GLU A 5 8.11 2.88 -8.49
N LYS A 6 9.23 2.50 -7.88
CA LYS A 6 9.50 1.10 -7.53
C LYS A 6 8.57 0.61 -6.42
N ALA A 7 8.28 1.46 -5.43
CA ALA A 7 7.33 1.14 -4.37
C ALA A 7 5.90 0.98 -4.90
N ILE A 8 5.48 1.83 -5.84
CA ILE A 8 4.18 1.71 -6.53
C ILE A 8 4.12 0.39 -7.30
N GLN A 9 5.15 0.07 -8.08
CA GLN A 9 5.20 -1.18 -8.83
C GLN A 9 5.09 -2.41 -7.90
N LEU A 10 5.83 -2.43 -6.79
CA LEU A 10 5.78 -3.51 -5.81
C LEU A 10 4.39 -3.64 -5.15
N ALA A 11 3.76 -2.51 -4.83
CA ALA A 11 2.41 -2.50 -4.29
C ALA A 11 1.39 -3.06 -5.30
N MET A 12 1.41 -2.57 -6.54
CA MET A 12 0.50 -3.03 -7.59
C MET A 12 0.68 -4.52 -7.89
N GLU A 13 1.92 -4.99 -8.02
CA GLU A 13 2.23 -6.40 -8.25
C GLU A 13 1.71 -7.28 -7.10
N LYS A 14 1.85 -6.82 -5.85
CA LYS A 14 1.31 -7.54 -4.69
C LYS A 14 -0.23 -7.59 -4.73
N LEU A 15 -0.90 -6.49 -5.01
CA LEU A 15 -2.37 -6.44 -5.13
C LEU A 15 -2.88 -7.37 -6.23
N GLN A 16 -2.24 -7.36 -7.40
CA GLN A 16 -2.56 -8.24 -8.52
C GLN A 16 -2.34 -9.72 -8.17
N ASN A 17 -1.25 -10.05 -7.47
CA ASN A 17 -0.99 -11.42 -7.01
C ASN A 17 -2.02 -11.89 -5.97
N GLU A 18 -2.55 -11.00 -5.14
CA GLU A 18 -3.62 -11.33 -4.19
C GLU A 18 -5.03 -11.30 -4.81
N GLY A 19 -5.15 -10.95 -6.10
CA GLY A 19 -6.44 -10.85 -6.80
C GLY A 19 -7.29 -9.67 -6.34
N ILE A 20 -6.66 -8.63 -5.79
CA ILE A 20 -7.34 -7.44 -5.26
C ILE A 20 -7.52 -6.42 -6.39
N GLU A 21 -8.77 -6.13 -6.72
CA GLU A 21 -9.12 -5.10 -7.69
C GLU A 21 -9.07 -3.70 -7.05
N TYR A 22 -8.36 -2.77 -7.68
CA TYR A 22 -8.21 -1.39 -7.22
C TYR A 22 -8.52 -0.40 -8.35
N ILE A 23 -8.86 0.83 -7.98
CA ILE A 23 -9.16 1.90 -8.93
C ILE A 23 -7.85 2.53 -9.40
N GLU A 24 -7.52 2.33 -10.67
CA GLU A 24 -6.34 2.95 -11.29
C GLU A 24 -6.42 4.49 -11.20
N GLY A 25 -5.30 5.14 -10.85
CA GLY A 25 -5.23 6.58 -10.66
C GLY A 25 -5.60 7.10 -9.26
N THR A 26 -6.04 6.23 -8.35
CA THR A 26 -6.26 6.59 -6.93
C THR A 26 -5.06 6.29 -6.03
N ALA A 27 -4.02 5.64 -6.58
CA ALA A 27 -2.81 5.29 -5.86
C ALA A 27 -2.10 6.55 -5.36
N LYS A 28 -1.95 6.67 -4.04
CA LYS A 28 -1.18 7.73 -3.37
C LYS A 28 0.02 7.12 -2.67
N THR A 29 1.16 7.79 -2.79
CA THR A 29 2.42 7.37 -2.20
C THR A 29 2.94 8.39 -1.21
N ILE A 30 3.44 7.90 -0.08
CA ILE A 30 4.04 8.73 0.95
C ILE A 30 5.28 8.00 1.48
N TYR A 31 6.42 8.67 1.48
CA TYR A 31 7.60 8.18 2.19
C TYR A 31 7.50 8.52 3.67
N ARG A 32 7.62 7.51 4.53
CA ARG A 32 7.60 7.67 5.99
C ARG A 32 8.92 7.21 6.59
N LYS A 33 9.48 8.07 7.44
CA LYS A 33 10.68 7.80 8.26
C LYS A 33 10.35 7.51 9.72
N ARG A 34 9.26 6.78 9.98
CA ARG A 34 8.77 6.53 11.35
C ARG A 34 7.90 5.27 11.43
N LYS A 35 8.25 4.36 12.35
CA LYS A 35 7.52 3.13 12.76
C LYS A 35 6.54 2.63 11.71
N LEU A 36 7.08 2.07 10.63
CA LEU A 36 6.31 1.22 9.75
C LEU A 36 6.03 -0.13 10.42
N PRO A 37 4.90 -0.79 10.11
CA PRO A 37 4.63 -2.16 10.57
C PRO A 37 5.56 -3.20 9.91
N VAL A 38 6.49 -2.77 9.05
CA VAL A 38 7.35 -3.62 8.22
C VAL A 38 8.77 -3.06 8.15
N GLY A 39 9.77 -3.95 8.13
CA GLY A 39 11.19 -3.63 8.04
C GLY A 39 11.87 -3.30 9.37
N ALA A 40 13.17 -3.56 9.46
CA ALA A 40 13.99 -3.31 10.64
C ALA A 40 14.20 -1.81 10.90
N GLU A 41 14.37 -1.02 9.83
CA GLU A 41 14.67 0.42 9.92
C GLU A 41 13.44 1.28 10.18
N ASN A 42 12.23 0.70 10.23
CA ASN A 42 10.98 1.40 10.50
C ASN A 42 10.70 2.59 9.55
N GLU A 43 11.35 2.62 8.38
CA GLU A 43 11.17 3.61 7.32
C GLU A 43 10.90 2.94 5.98
N GLY A 44 10.29 3.70 5.06
CA GLY A 44 9.91 3.19 3.76
C GLY A 44 8.67 3.88 3.19
N TRP A 45 8.08 3.23 2.20
CA TRP A 45 6.97 3.75 1.43
C TRP A 45 5.62 3.23 1.95
N VAL A 46 4.63 4.11 1.93
CA VAL A 46 3.24 3.77 2.14
C VAL A 46 2.49 4.11 0.86
N VAL A 47 1.93 3.09 0.23
CA VAL A 47 1.10 3.20 -0.98
C VAL A 47 -0.33 2.92 -0.56
N SER A 48 -1.26 3.80 -0.90
CA SER A 48 -2.67 3.60 -0.59
C SER A 48 -3.51 3.74 -1.85
N CYS A 49 -4.41 2.79 -2.07
CA CYS A 49 -5.27 2.74 -3.25
C CYS A 49 -6.72 2.55 -2.83
N ASP A 50 -7.65 3.14 -3.58
CA ASP A 50 -9.07 2.84 -3.45
C ASP A 50 -9.35 1.49 -4.13
N LEU A 51 -10.13 0.64 -3.49
CA LEU A 51 -10.53 -0.66 -4.00
C LEU A 51 -11.70 -0.49 -4.98
N ASN A 52 -11.70 -1.29 -6.06
CA ASN A 52 -12.81 -1.29 -7.02
C ASN A 52 -13.99 -2.12 -6.48
N VAL A 53 -14.50 -1.75 -5.31
CA VAL A 53 -15.65 -2.38 -4.66
C VAL A 53 -16.81 -1.38 -4.64
N SER A 54 -18.04 -1.90 -4.47
CA SER A 54 -19.19 -1.00 -4.33
C SER A 54 -18.96 -0.04 -3.16
N PRO A 55 -19.31 1.26 -3.27
CA PRO A 55 -19.09 2.24 -2.20
C PRO A 55 -19.87 1.93 -0.90
N SER A 56 -20.80 0.98 -0.96
CA SER A 56 -21.52 0.44 0.21
C SER A 56 -20.83 -0.76 0.87
N MET A 57 -19.76 -1.28 0.27
CA MET A 57 -18.91 -2.31 0.85
C MET A 57 -17.68 -1.65 1.44
N GLU A 58 -17.71 -1.50 2.76
CA GLU A 58 -16.52 -1.26 3.56
C GLU A 58 -15.81 -2.61 3.81
N PRO A 59 -14.47 -2.69 3.70
CA PRO A 59 -13.51 -1.64 3.35
C PRO A 59 -13.40 -1.35 1.85
N ASN A 60 -13.22 -0.08 1.51
CA ASN A 60 -13.00 0.40 0.14
C ASN A 60 -11.56 0.89 -0.10
N MET A 61 -10.62 0.67 0.83
CA MET A 61 -9.25 1.16 0.70
C MET A 61 -8.24 0.11 1.15
N ILE A 62 -7.12 0.04 0.43
CA ILE A 62 -5.99 -0.82 0.78
C ILE A 62 -4.73 0.03 0.96
N ILE A 63 -3.96 -0.31 1.99
CA ILE A 63 -2.70 0.32 2.32
C ILE A 63 -1.59 -0.73 2.23
N VAL A 64 -0.57 -0.43 1.46
CA VAL A 64 0.61 -1.25 1.24
C VAL A 64 1.82 -0.52 1.83
N TYR A 65 2.51 -1.17 2.75
CA TYR A 65 3.74 -0.69 3.36
C TYR A 65 4.92 -1.42 2.73
N ILE A 66 5.93 -0.69 2.31
CA ILE A 66 7.15 -1.22 1.72
C ILE A 66 8.32 -0.69 2.53
N SER A 67 9.08 -1.56 3.19
CA SER A 67 10.25 -1.13 3.96
C SER A 67 11.39 -0.69 3.03
N ASP A 68 12.07 0.41 3.38
CA ASP A 68 13.35 0.79 2.78
C ASP A 68 14.50 0.44 3.75
N PRO A 69 15.66 -0.05 3.26
CA PRO A 69 15.98 -0.48 1.89
C PRO A 69 15.64 -1.95 1.60
N GLU A 70 15.13 -2.71 2.58
CA GLU A 70 14.96 -4.16 2.49
C GLU A 70 13.91 -4.62 1.45
N GLY A 71 12.93 -3.77 1.13
CA GLY A 71 11.85 -4.10 0.20
C GLY A 71 10.82 -5.10 0.72
N ASN A 72 10.75 -5.34 2.03
CA ASN A 72 9.68 -6.11 2.63
C ASN A 72 8.33 -5.41 2.42
N ILE A 73 7.32 -6.17 1.97
CA ILE A 73 5.99 -5.66 1.66
C ILE A 73 5.00 -6.18 2.71
N TYR A 74 4.20 -5.28 3.27
CA TYR A 74 3.11 -5.60 4.18
C TYR A 74 1.83 -4.93 3.68
N THR A 75 0.81 -5.71 3.34
CA THR A 75 -0.50 -5.22 2.90
C THR A 75 -1.48 -5.26 4.07
N THR A 76 -2.24 -4.18 4.25
CA THR A 76 -3.39 -4.15 5.17
C THR A 76 -4.56 -3.50 4.46
N ILE A 77 -5.73 -4.09 4.63
CA ILE A 77 -6.98 -3.48 4.18
C ILE A 77 -7.46 -2.60 5.34
N ASP A 78 -7.76 -1.33 5.06
CA ASP A 78 -8.22 -0.38 6.08
C ASP A 78 -9.70 -0.04 5.83
N VAL A 79 -10.47 -0.04 6.91
CA VAL A 79 -11.90 0.28 6.89
C VAL A 79 -12.03 1.70 7.42
N ILE A 80 -12.37 2.69 6.59
CA ILE A 80 -12.79 4.00 7.11
C ILE A 80 -14.19 3.83 7.68
N GLY A 81 -14.26 3.29 8.90
CA GLY A 81 -15.49 3.26 9.68
C GLY A 81 -15.96 4.70 9.90
N TYR A 82 -17.11 5.03 9.32
CA TYR A 82 -17.81 6.29 9.55
C TYR A 82 -18.41 6.36 10.96
#